data_AF-A0AA41QVW0-F1
#
_entry.id   AF-A0AA41QVW0-F1
#
_cell.length_a   1.000
_cell.length_b   1.000
_cell.length_c   1.000
_cell.angle_alpha   90.00
_cell.angle_beta   90.00
_cell.angle_gamma   90.00
#
_symmetry.space_group_name_H-M   'P 1'
#
loop_
_entity.id
_entity.type
_entity.pdbx_description
1 polymer ?
#
loop_
_entity_poly.entity_id
_entity_poly.type
_entity_poly.pdbx_seq_one_letter_code
_entity_poly.pdbx_strand_id
1 'polypeptide(L)'
;MKEPLTVQAPRPVRASWKVLVIAFVLLVLSGCAAAPASVPVATPIPAPTPTVLSDTERQTLAEKAQTTLRAELVATYPGVTVPTVTRERFIRLNETAPVLSACMTAEGFPSYATLYNAVAGYVPPGQEQANAVANYICNTRFPLDPKDSVPLNDSQLTYLYLYQTTVLIPCLAFAHVTVDPPPTLQDFIDSNHVEGGSAAVWAPVLKGTAGALGDGISKQCPIMPEHLKD
;
A
#
# COMPACT_ATOMS: atom_id res chain seq x y z
N MET A 1 51.31 65.88 -6.91
CA MET A 1 52.73 66.16 -6.64
C MET A 1 53.21 65.11 -5.64
N LYS A 2 53.90 64.08 -6.14
CA LYS A 2 55.34 63.84 -5.97
C LYS A 2 55.73 63.51 -4.51
N GLU A 3 55.74 62.20 -4.21
CA GLU A 3 56.81 61.35 -3.62
C GLU A 3 57.93 62.01 -2.76
N PRO A 4 58.49 61.30 -1.75
CA PRO A 4 59.10 59.99 -2.00
C PRO A 4 59.03 58.89 -0.92
N LEU A 5 59.26 57.69 -1.44
CA LEU A 5 59.55 56.43 -0.76
C LEU A 5 60.64 56.54 0.31
N THR A 6 60.51 55.71 1.35
CA THR A 6 61.68 55.13 2.01
C THR A 6 61.48 53.62 2.12
N VAL A 7 62.35 52.91 1.41
CA VAL A 7 62.46 51.45 1.32
C VAL A 7 63.07 50.92 2.62
N GLN A 8 62.37 50.05 3.34
CA GLN A 8 62.93 49.29 4.46
C GLN A 8 63.45 47.93 3.97
N ALA A 9 64.69 47.64 4.34
CA ALA A 9 65.40 46.41 4.02
C ALA A 9 64.82 45.19 4.78
N PRO A 10 64.75 44.00 4.16
CA PRO A 10 64.32 42.79 4.84
C PRO A 10 65.38 42.26 5.81
N ARG A 11 64.94 41.87 7.02
CA ARG A 11 65.76 41.15 8.00
C ARG A 11 65.94 39.67 7.58
N PRO A 12 67.09 39.05 7.86
CA PRO A 12 67.38 37.68 7.47
C PRO A 12 66.58 36.69 8.32
N VAL A 13 65.74 35.87 7.67
CA VAL A 13 65.16 34.68 8.29
C VAL A 13 66.16 33.54 8.16
N ARG A 14 66.51 32.95 9.31
CA ARG A 14 67.46 31.84 9.44
C ARG A 14 67.02 30.66 8.59
N ALA A 15 67.88 30.25 7.66
CA ALA A 15 67.84 28.95 7.02
C ALA A 15 68.25 27.88 8.05
N SER A 16 67.30 27.05 8.47
CA SER A 16 67.62 25.80 9.16
C SER A 16 67.81 24.71 8.13
N TRP A 17 69.07 24.50 7.82
CA TRP A 17 69.66 23.46 6.99
C TRP A 17 69.62 22.13 7.72
N LYS A 18 68.61 21.28 7.46
CA LYS A 18 68.74 19.81 7.52
C LYS A 18 67.83 19.20 6.45
N VAL A 19 68.37 19.25 5.24
CA VAL A 19 67.92 18.55 4.04
C VAL A 19 68.29 17.07 4.17
N LEU A 20 67.37 16.21 3.71
CA LEU A 20 67.53 14.80 3.33
C LEU A 20 68.11 13.84 4.37
N VAL A 21 67.30 12.93 4.91
CA VAL A 21 67.25 11.46 4.64
C VAL A 21 65.98 11.02 5.40
N ILE A 22 64.87 10.50 4.85
CA ILE A 22 64.66 9.22 4.18
C ILE A 22 63.29 9.35 3.52
N ALA A 23 63.27 9.32 2.18
CA ALA A 23 62.08 9.06 1.41
C ALA A 23 61.73 7.58 1.53
N PHE A 24 60.71 7.19 2.32
CA PHE A 24 59.99 5.90 2.16
C PHE A 24 58.79 5.69 3.12
N VAL A 25 57.90 6.68 3.34
CA VAL A 25 56.61 6.43 4.05
C VAL A 25 55.48 7.28 3.45
N LEU A 26 55.25 7.16 2.14
CA LEU A 26 54.12 7.81 1.44
C LEU A 26 53.42 6.83 0.48
N LEU A 27 53.25 5.57 0.89
CA LEU A 27 52.68 4.55 0.00
C LEU A 27 51.87 3.48 0.76
N VAL A 28 50.93 3.90 1.62
CA VAL A 28 49.81 3.03 2.06
C VAL A 28 48.55 3.87 2.34
N LEU A 29 47.98 4.50 1.30
CA LEU A 29 46.60 5.02 1.32
C LEU A 29 45.82 4.53 0.08
N SER A 30 46.15 3.33 -0.41
CA SER A 30 45.45 2.66 -1.51
C SER A 30 44.66 1.47 -0.96
N GLY A 31 43.47 1.71 -0.42
CA GLY A 31 42.53 0.67 -0.02
C GLY A 31 41.37 1.28 0.77
N CYS A 32 40.10 1.21 0.40
CA CYS A 32 39.44 0.59 -0.74
C CYS A 32 38.65 1.69 -1.45
N ALA A 33 38.98 2.02 -2.69
CA ALA A 33 37.96 2.46 -3.62
C ALA A 33 37.14 1.20 -3.94
N ALA A 34 36.26 0.80 -3.02
CA ALA A 34 35.19 -0.11 -3.37
C ALA A 34 34.45 0.62 -4.50
N ALA A 35 34.53 0.08 -5.71
CA ALA A 35 33.59 0.43 -6.76
C ALA A 35 32.21 0.45 -6.09
N PRO A 36 31.37 1.48 -6.29
CA PRO A 36 30.01 1.45 -5.76
C PRO A 36 29.46 0.10 -6.21
N ALA A 37 29.21 -0.79 -5.25
CA ALA A 37 28.63 -2.08 -5.55
C ALA A 37 27.39 -1.72 -6.34
N SER A 38 27.38 -2.09 -7.62
CA SER A 38 26.21 -1.91 -8.46
C SER A 38 25.10 -2.56 -7.69
N VAL A 39 24.18 -1.75 -7.14
CA VAL A 39 23.02 -2.26 -6.43
C VAL A 39 22.44 -3.30 -7.37
N PRO A 40 22.36 -4.59 -6.98
CA PRO A 40 21.82 -5.60 -7.86
C PRO A 40 20.45 -5.08 -8.27
N VAL A 41 20.31 -4.78 -9.57
CA VAL A 41 19.05 -4.29 -10.12
C VAL A 41 18.08 -5.43 -9.87
N ALA A 42 17.17 -5.23 -8.93
CA ALA A 42 16.13 -6.20 -8.62
C ALA A 42 15.44 -6.53 -9.96
N THR A 43 15.43 -7.81 -10.32
CA THR A 43 14.74 -8.26 -11.53
C THR A 43 13.30 -7.76 -11.42
N PRO A 44 12.79 -6.99 -12.40
CA PRO A 44 11.43 -6.49 -12.35
C PRO A 44 10.46 -7.66 -12.23
N ILE A 45 9.54 -7.58 -11.26
CA ILE A 45 8.47 -8.57 -11.15
C ILE A 45 7.61 -8.44 -12.41
N PRO A 46 7.34 -9.53 -13.16
CA PRO A 46 6.46 -9.48 -14.31
C PRO A 46 5.08 -8.95 -13.93
N ALA A 47 4.56 -7.97 -14.67
CA ALA A 47 3.22 -7.45 -14.42
C ALA A 47 2.18 -8.59 -14.52
N PRO A 48 1.14 -8.59 -13.65
CA PRO A 48 0.09 -9.58 -13.73
C PRO A 48 -0.75 -9.37 -15.00
N THR A 49 -1.49 -10.40 -15.39
CA THR A 49 -2.52 -10.33 -16.44
C THR A 49 -3.89 -10.49 -15.80
N PRO A 50 -4.58 -9.41 -15.40
CA PRO A 50 -5.92 -9.49 -14.84
C PRO A 50 -6.92 -10.07 -15.83
N THR A 51 -7.90 -10.81 -15.32
CA THR A 51 -9.06 -11.20 -16.11
C THR A 51 -9.90 -9.95 -16.41
N VAL A 52 -10.06 -9.63 -17.69
CA VAL A 52 -10.94 -8.54 -18.10
C VAL A 52 -12.38 -9.03 -18.12
N LEU A 53 -13.21 -8.50 -17.23
CA LEU A 53 -14.64 -8.77 -17.22
C LEU A 53 -15.32 -8.03 -18.38
N SER A 54 -16.17 -8.74 -19.12
CA SER A 54 -17.07 -8.10 -20.09
C SER A 54 -18.10 -7.20 -19.38
N ASP A 55 -18.67 -6.24 -20.11
CA ASP A 55 -19.70 -5.36 -19.55
C ASP A 55 -20.90 -6.14 -19.00
N THR A 56 -21.30 -7.22 -19.68
CA THR A 56 -22.38 -8.11 -19.24
C THR A 56 -22.03 -8.80 -17.92
N GLU A 57 -20.83 -9.38 -17.80
CA GLU A 57 -20.40 -10.04 -16.56
C GLU A 57 -20.32 -9.06 -15.39
N ARG A 58 -19.77 -7.87 -15.61
CA ARG A 58 -19.77 -6.82 -14.58
C ARG A 58 -21.19 -6.47 -14.16
N GLN A 59 -22.11 -6.30 -15.11
CA GLN A 59 -23.49 -5.97 -14.79
C GLN A 59 -24.18 -7.08 -13.99
N THR A 60 -24.01 -8.34 -14.38
CA THR A 60 -24.55 -9.50 -13.67
C THR A 60 -24.01 -9.60 -12.24
N LEU A 61 -22.70 -9.38 -12.04
CA LEU A 61 -22.10 -9.38 -10.70
C LEU A 61 -22.62 -8.23 -9.85
N ALA A 62 -22.78 -7.03 -10.42
CA ALA A 62 -23.33 -5.88 -9.73
C ALA A 62 -24.80 -6.10 -9.30
N GLU A 63 -25.62 -6.71 -10.17
CA GLU A 63 -27.00 -7.07 -9.86
C GLU A 63 -27.11 -8.12 -8.76
N LYS A 64 -26.21 -9.12 -8.78
CA LYS A 64 -26.10 -10.12 -7.71
C LYS A 64 -25.73 -9.45 -6.38
N ALA A 65 -24.71 -8.59 -6.37
CA ALA A 65 -24.30 -7.85 -5.18
C ALA A 65 -25.43 -6.96 -4.64
N GLN A 66 -26.16 -6.27 -5.52
CA GLN A 66 -27.32 -5.45 -5.14
C GLN A 66 -28.45 -6.30 -4.53
N THR A 67 -28.69 -7.49 -5.08
CA THR A 67 -29.68 -8.42 -4.56
C THR A 67 -29.31 -8.90 -3.16
N THR A 68 -28.04 -9.25 -2.94
CA THR A 68 -27.51 -9.62 -1.63
C THR A 68 -27.66 -8.48 -0.62
N LEU A 69 -27.20 -7.27 -0.98
CA LEU A 69 -27.29 -6.09 -0.13
C LEU A 69 -28.74 -5.78 0.29
N ARG A 70 -29.69 -5.88 -0.65
CA ARG A 70 -31.12 -5.73 -0.36
C ARG A 70 -31.61 -6.82 0.60
N ALA A 71 -31.25 -8.08 0.35
CA ALA A 71 -31.68 -9.20 1.15
C ALA A 71 -31.17 -9.08 2.60
N GLU A 72 -29.92 -8.66 2.79
CA GLU A 72 -29.31 -8.42 4.10
C GLU A 72 -30.04 -7.32 4.89
N LEU A 73 -30.37 -6.20 4.23
CA LEU A 73 -31.14 -5.11 4.85
C LEU A 73 -32.49 -5.61 5.35
N VAL A 74 -33.23 -6.33 4.51
CA VAL A 74 -34.58 -6.85 4.84
C VAL A 74 -34.52 -7.94 5.91
N ALA A 75 -33.50 -8.79 5.87
CA ALA A 75 -33.30 -9.82 6.88
C ALA A 75 -32.98 -9.21 8.26
N THR A 76 -32.17 -8.15 8.29
CA THR A 76 -31.78 -7.45 9.53
C THR A 76 -32.95 -6.63 10.10
N TYR A 77 -33.71 -5.97 9.24
CA TYR A 77 -34.85 -5.13 9.63
C TYR A 77 -36.14 -5.57 8.91
N PRO A 78 -36.82 -6.63 9.39
CA PRO A 78 -38.08 -7.08 8.80
C PRO A 78 -39.12 -5.95 8.75
N GLY A 79 -39.73 -5.74 7.57
CA GLY A 79 -40.71 -4.67 7.36
C GLY A 79 -40.11 -3.29 7.04
N VAL A 80 -38.79 -3.18 6.93
CA VAL A 80 -38.13 -1.95 6.44
C VAL A 80 -38.63 -1.59 5.04
N THR A 81 -38.89 -0.30 4.81
CA THR A 81 -39.14 0.20 3.47
C THR A 81 -37.80 0.33 2.74
N VAL A 82 -37.59 -0.50 1.71
CA VAL A 82 -36.37 -0.45 0.90
C VAL A 82 -36.53 0.61 -0.20
N PRO A 83 -35.71 1.68 -0.21
CA PRO A 83 -35.83 2.72 -1.22
C PRO A 83 -35.44 2.21 -2.62
N THR A 84 -36.08 2.77 -3.64
CA THR A 84 -35.66 2.59 -5.03
C THR A 84 -34.55 3.58 -5.34
N VAL A 85 -33.37 3.07 -5.67
CA VAL A 85 -32.15 3.86 -5.88
C VAL A 85 -31.49 3.42 -7.18
N THR A 86 -31.04 4.38 -7.98
CA THR A 86 -30.31 4.11 -9.22
C THR A 86 -28.81 4.19 -8.96
N ARG A 87 -28.05 3.25 -9.53
CA ARG A 87 -26.58 3.32 -9.55
C ARG A 87 -26.12 4.51 -10.36
N GLU A 88 -25.26 5.35 -9.78
CA GLU A 88 -24.67 6.50 -10.47
C GLU A 88 -23.42 6.10 -11.24
N ARG A 89 -22.52 5.36 -10.60
CA ARG A 89 -21.29 4.84 -11.21
C ARG A 89 -20.69 3.71 -10.36
N PHE A 90 -19.80 2.94 -10.96
CA PHE A 90 -18.87 2.12 -10.18
C PHE A 90 -17.79 3.00 -9.55
N ILE A 91 -17.31 2.56 -8.39
CA ILE A 91 -16.16 3.17 -7.72
C ILE A 91 -15.05 2.13 -7.60
N ARG A 92 -13.80 2.59 -7.64
CA ARG A 92 -12.63 1.72 -7.38
C ARG A 92 -12.47 1.47 -5.89
N LEU A 93 -11.74 0.42 -5.55
CA LEU A 93 -11.44 0.10 -4.15
C LEU A 93 -10.86 1.30 -3.41
N ASN A 94 -9.88 2.02 -3.95
CA ASN A 94 -9.27 3.19 -3.28
C ASN A 94 -10.20 4.42 -3.16
N GLU A 95 -11.36 4.42 -3.82
CA GLU A 95 -12.39 5.48 -3.72
C GLU A 95 -13.47 5.14 -2.69
N THR A 96 -13.55 3.89 -2.21
CA THR A 96 -14.66 3.40 -1.39
C THR A 96 -14.90 4.26 -0.14
N ALA A 97 -13.89 4.43 0.70
CA ALA A 97 -14.06 5.20 1.93
C ALA A 97 -14.43 6.68 1.71
N PRO A 98 -13.71 7.47 0.88
CA PRO A 98 -14.07 8.87 0.69
C PRO A 98 -15.44 9.05 0.04
N VAL A 99 -15.82 8.22 -0.93
CA VAL A 99 -17.13 8.35 -1.61
C VAL A 99 -18.27 7.93 -0.67
N LEU A 100 -18.15 6.78 0.00
CA LEU A 100 -19.22 6.30 0.86
C LEU A 100 -19.38 7.15 2.13
N SER A 101 -18.30 7.63 2.74
CA SER A 101 -18.39 8.53 3.90
C SER A 101 -19.06 9.87 3.56
N ALA A 102 -18.77 10.44 2.38
CA ALA A 102 -19.43 11.63 1.89
C ALA A 102 -20.94 11.38 1.64
N CYS A 103 -21.28 10.24 1.02
CA CYS A 103 -22.67 9.86 0.82
C CYS A 103 -23.41 9.67 2.15
N MET A 104 -22.85 8.92 3.11
CA MET A 104 -23.46 8.71 4.43
C MET A 104 -23.70 10.04 5.16
N THR A 105 -22.76 10.97 5.07
CA THR A 105 -22.91 12.32 5.63
C THR A 105 -24.06 13.08 4.96
N ALA A 106 -24.22 12.95 3.64
CA ALA A 106 -25.35 13.55 2.91
C ALA A 106 -26.70 12.91 3.29
N GLU A 107 -26.72 11.63 3.63
CA GLU A 107 -27.90 10.92 4.18
C GLU A 107 -28.16 11.25 5.67
N GLY A 108 -27.40 12.17 6.27
CA GLY A 108 -27.60 12.65 7.64
C GLY A 108 -26.82 11.90 8.72
N PHE A 109 -25.87 11.03 8.34
CA PHE A 109 -25.02 10.28 9.26
C PHE A 109 -23.56 10.75 9.15
N PRO A 110 -23.09 11.66 10.02
CA PRO A 110 -21.72 12.16 9.97
C PRO A 110 -20.70 11.03 9.96
N SER A 111 -19.96 10.94 8.86
CA SER A 111 -19.04 9.84 8.56
C SER A 111 -17.75 10.36 7.96
N TYR A 112 -16.66 9.59 8.12
CA TYR A 112 -15.34 9.92 7.61
C TYR A 112 -14.60 8.66 7.14
N ALA A 113 -13.67 8.86 6.21
CA ALA A 113 -12.78 7.81 5.72
C ALA A 113 -11.65 7.55 6.73
N THR A 114 -11.30 6.27 6.93
CA THR A 114 -10.17 5.85 7.77
C THR A 114 -8.97 5.43 6.91
N LEU A 115 -7.81 5.22 7.55
CA LEU A 115 -6.55 4.89 6.90
C LEU A 115 -6.52 3.52 6.19
N TYR A 116 -7.51 2.66 6.44
CA TYR A 116 -7.66 1.34 5.80
C TYR A 116 -8.81 1.29 4.81
N ASN A 117 -9.17 2.44 4.23
CA ASN A 117 -10.28 2.55 3.29
C ASN A 117 -11.61 2.00 3.87
N ALA A 118 -11.80 2.17 5.18
CA ALA A 118 -13.07 1.92 5.85
C ALA A 118 -13.81 3.24 6.10
N VAL A 119 -15.14 3.15 6.26
CA VAL A 119 -15.97 4.26 6.68
C VAL A 119 -16.24 4.13 8.18
N ALA A 120 -16.00 5.21 8.93
CA ALA A 120 -16.34 5.30 10.34
C ALA A 120 -17.27 6.49 10.58
N GLY A 121 -18.08 6.41 11.62
CA GLY A 121 -19.06 7.45 11.94
C GLY A 121 -19.80 7.14 13.24
N TYR A 122 -20.53 8.12 13.75
CA TYR A 122 -21.39 7.93 14.92
C TYR A 122 -22.83 7.63 14.48
N VAL A 123 -23.40 6.56 15.03
CA VAL A 123 -24.83 6.23 14.86
C VAL A 123 -25.53 6.47 16.19
N PRO A 124 -26.46 7.44 16.27
CA PRO A 124 -27.24 7.66 17.49
C PRO A 124 -28.06 6.40 17.85
N PRO A 125 -28.21 6.08 19.15
CA PRO A 125 -29.09 5.00 19.58
C PRO A 125 -30.51 5.15 19.02
N GLY A 126 -31.08 4.08 18.50
CA GLY A 126 -32.40 4.09 17.87
C GLY A 126 -32.43 4.57 16.42
N GLN A 127 -31.27 4.91 15.83
CA GLN A 127 -31.13 5.27 14.41
C GLN A 127 -30.49 4.16 13.57
N GLU A 128 -30.32 2.95 14.10
CA GLU A 128 -29.60 1.86 13.44
C GLU A 128 -30.28 1.43 12.13
N GLN A 129 -31.61 1.34 12.11
CA GLN A 129 -32.36 1.04 10.89
C GLN A 129 -32.22 2.15 9.85
N ALA A 130 -32.32 3.41 10.25
CA ALA A 130 -32.17 4.54 9.34
C ALA A 130 -30.74 4.61 8.77
N ASN A 131 -29.73 4.31 9.62
CA ASN A 131 -28.35 4.21 9.19
C ASN A 131 -28.13 3.07 8.19
N ALA A 132 -28.74 1.90 8.42
CA ALA A 132 -28.66 0.78 7.48
C ALA A 132 -29.34 1.09 6.13
N VAL A 133 -30.45 1.83 6.14
CA VAL A 133 -31.09 2.33 4.91
C VAL A 133 -30.18 3.32 4.18
N ALA A 134 -29.56 4.27 4.88
CA ALA A 134 -28.57 5.18 4.30
C ALA A 134 -27.38 4.42 3.69
N ASN A 135 -26.87 3.40 4.39
CA ASN A 135 -25.81 2.55 3.89
C ASN A 135 -26.22 1.79 2.61
N TYR A 136 -27.44 1.25 2.57
CA TYR A 136 -28.02 0.64 1.37
C TYR A 136 -28.10 1.64 0.22
N ILE A 137 -28.59 2.86 0.46
CA ILE A 137 -28.66 3.92 -0.56
C ILE A 137 -27.27 4.20 -1.12
N CYS A 138 -26.28 4.42 -0.26
CA CYS A 138 -24.93 4.76 -0.67
C CYS A 138 -24.22 3.65 -1.45
N ASN A 139 -24.32 2.40 -0.98
CA ASN A 139 -23.75 1.25 -1.71
C ASN A 139 -24.49 0.95 -3.02
N THR A 140 -25.78 1.31 -3.13
CA THR A 140 -26.52 1.20 -4.40
C THR A 140 -26.12 2.29 -5.40
N ARG A 141 -25.93 3.54 -4.93
CA ARG A 141 -25.49 4.67 -5.78
C ARG A 141 -24.06 4.47 -6.27
N PHE A 142 -23.19 3.98 -5.38
CA PHE A 142 -21.74 3.88 -5.59
C PHE A 142 -21.22 2.47 -5.25
N PRO A 143 -21.66 1.43 -5.97
CA PRO A 143 -21.14 0.08 -5.76
C PRO A 143 -19.68 0.00 -6.20
N LEU A 144 -18.92 -0.83 -5.50
CA LEU A 144 -17.57 -1.21 -5.90
C LEU A 144 -17.61 -1.84 -7.30
N ASP A 145 -16.61 -1.52 -8.14
CA ASP A 145 -16.46 -2.17 -9.44
C ASP A 145 -16.32 -3.69 -9.24
N PRO A 146 -17.13 -4.53 -9.91
CA PRO A 146 -17.03 -5.98 -9.81
C PRO A 146 -15.63 -6.55 -10.06
N LYS A 147 -14.78 -5.87 -10.85
CA LYS A 147 -13.38 -6.29 -11.04
C LYS A 147 -12.59 -6.35 -9.71
N ASP A 148 -12.96 -5.51 -8.76
CA ASP A 148 -12.33 -5.44 -7.44
C ASP A 148 -12.89 -6.51 -6.47
N SER A 149 -14.01 -7.15 -6.82
CA SER A 149 -14.69 -8.16 -6.00
C SER A 149 -14.48 -9.61 -6.49
N VAL A 150 -13.94 -9.81 -7.69
CA VAL A 150 -13.61 -11.16 -8.17
C VAL A 150 -12.34 -11.69 -7.51
N PRO A 151 -12.23 -13.01 -7.29
CA PRO A 151 -10.99 -13.67 -6.88
C PRO A 151 -9.85 -13.36 -7.84
N LEU A 152 -8.63 -13.33 -7.31
CA LEU A 152 -7.42 -13.19 -8.11
C LEU A 152 -7.19 -14.47 -8.92
N ASN A 153 -6.73 -14.32 -10.16
CA ASN A 153 -6.26 -15.45 -10.96
C ASN A 153 -4.80 -15.82 -10.64
N ASP A 154 -4.30 -16.94 -11.16
CA ASP A 154 -2.94 -17.45 -10.92
C ASP A 154 -1.84 -16.44 -11.25
N SER A 155 -2.02 -15.63 -12.31
CA SER A 155 -1.06 -14.59 -12.68
C SER A 155 -0.98 -13.49 -11.63
N GLN A 156 -2.14 -13.04 -11.13
CA GLN A 156 -2.24 -12.06 -10.06
C GLN A 156 -1.73 -12.62 -8.73
N LEU A 157 -2.02 -13.88 -8.41
CA LEU A 157 -1.50 -14.56 -7.22
C LEU A 157 0.02 -14.74 -7.27
N THR A 158 0.56 -15.08 -8.43
CA THR A 158 2.02 -15.16 -8.66
C THR A 158 2.67 -13.79 -8.47
N TYR A 159 2.09 -12.74 -9.04
CA TYR A 159 2.57 -11.38 -8.88
C TYR A 159 2.57 -10.95 -7.40
N LEU A 160 1.46 -11.19 -6.69
CA LEU A 160 1.32 -10.90 -5.27
C LEU A 160 2.37 -11.65 -4.44
N TYR A 161 2.56 -12.95 -4.69
CA TYR A 161 3.55 -13.76 -3.99
C TYR A 161 4.99 -13.24 -4.22
N LEU A 162 5.34 -12.90 -5.47
CA LEU A 162 6.65 -12.33 -5.79
C LEU A 162 6.85 -10.97 -5.11
N TYR A 163 5.83 -10.10 -5.11
CA TYR A 163 5.89 -8.83 -4.39
C TYR A 163 6.11 -9.05 -2.90
N GLN A 164 5.34 -9.95 -2.29
CA GLN A 164 5.44 -10.22 -0.87
C GLN A 164 6.83 -10.73 -0.49
N THR A 165 7.38 -11.67 -1.26
CA THR A 165 8.66 -12.33 -0.96
C THR A 165 9.89 -11.50 -1.32
N THR A 166 9.81 -10.66 -2.36
CA THR A 166 10.98 -9.91 -2.87
C THR A 166 10.97 -8.42 -2.55
N VAL A 167 9.81 -7.85 -2.19
CA VAL A 167 9.66 -6.42 -1.87
C VAL A 167 9.20 -6.23 -0.44
N LEU A 168 8.07 -6.84 -0.06
CA LEU A 168 7.45 -6.59 1.25
C LEU A 168 8.29 -7.16 2.39
N ILE A 169 8.69 -8.44 2.34
CA ILE A 169 9.51 -9.07 3.38
C ILE A 169 10.80 -8.28 3.64
N PRO A 170 11.60 -7.91 2.62
CA PRO A 170 12.77 -7.07 2.84
C PRO A 170 12.45 -5.70 3.46
N CYS A 171 11.35 -5.06 3.06
CA CYS A 171 10.91 -3.78 3.64
C CYS A 171 10.55 -3.94 5.13
N LEU A 172 9.79 -4.98 5.46
CA LEU A 172 9.40 -5.29 6.83
C LEU A 172 10.62 -5.62 7.70
N ALA A 173 11.57 -6.40 7.19
CA ALA A 173 12.82 -6.68 7.88
C ALA A 173 13.65 -5.41 8.13
N PHE A 174 13.68 -4.47 7.18
CA PHE A 174 14.31 -3.16 7.35
C PHE A 174 13.61 -2.31 8.43
N ALA A 175 12.27 -2.43 8.55
CA ALA A 175 11.48 -1.83 9.62
C ALA A 175 11.54 -2.63 10.95
N HIS A 176 12.42 -3.63 11.06
CA HIS A 176 12.55 -4.52 12.22
C HIS A 176 11.29 -5.31 12.58
N VAL A 177 10.41 -5.54 11.59
CA VAL A 177 9.25 -6.39 11.69
C VAL A 177 9.65 -7.83 11.36
N THR A 178 9.38 -8.75 12.27
CA THR A 178 9.60 -10.19 12.04
C THR A 178 8.41 -10.77 11.28
N VAL A 179 8.71 -11.63 10.31
CA VAL A 179 7.70 -12.26 9.43
C VAL A 179 7.88 -13.77 9.43
N ASP A 180 6.79 -14.50 9.26
CA ASP A 180 6.82 -15.94 9.07
C ASP A 180 7.47 -16.28 7.71
N PRO A 181 8.16 -17.43 7.58
CA PRO A 181 8.68 -17.88 6.29
C PRO A 181 7.53 -18.06 5.28
N PRO A 182 7.75 -17.73 3.99
CA PRO A 182 6.75 -17.93 2.96
C PRO A 182 6.47 -19.42 2.70
N PRO A 183 5.23 -19.79 2.35
CA PRO A 183 4.93 -21.10 1.77
C PRO A 183 5.58 -21.20 0.38
N THR A 184 5.47 -22.36 -0.28
CA THR A 184 5.82 -22.40 -1.70
C THR A 184 4.81 -21.60 -2.54
N LEU A 185 5.21 -21.17 -3.74
CA LEU A 185 4.28 -20.48 -4.66
C LEU A 185 3.06 -21.35 -4.98
N GLN A 186 3.25 -22.66 -5.16
CA GLN A 186 2.14 -23.57 -5.46
C GLN A 186 1.17 -23.66 -4.28
N ASP A 187 1.69 -23.87 -3.05
CA ASP A 187 0.85 -23.90 -1.86
C ASP A 187 0.11 -22.56 -1.64
N PHE A 188 0.76 -21.45 -1.96
CA PHE A 188 0.14 -20.12 -1.93
C PHE A 188 -1.04 -20.05 -2.90
N ILE A 189 -0.86 -20.41 -4.17
CA ILE A 189 -1.93 -20.38 -5.18
C ILE A 189 -3.07 -21.33 -4.78
N ASP A 190 -2.75 -22.57 -4.42
CA ASP A 190 -3.74 -23.61 -4.09
C ASP A 190 -4.59 -23.20 -2.88
N SER A 191 -3.98 -22.62 -1.85
CA SER A 191 -4.71 -22.12 -0.68
C SER A 191 -5.64 -20.94 -0.99
N ASN A 192 -5.34 -20.14 -2.02
CA ASN A 192 -6.17 -19.02 -2.46
C ASN A 192 -7.34 -19.44 -3.38
N HIS A 193 -7.35 -20.66 -3.89
CA HIS A 193 -8.44 -21.21 -4.72
C HIS A 193 -9.48 -22.00 -3.93
N VAL A 194 -9.27 -22.26 -2.64
CA VAL A 194 -10.26 -22.95 -1.80
C VAL A 194 -11.52 -22.09 -1.65
N GLU A 195 -12.68 -22.66 -1.96
CA GLU A 195 -13.99 -21.98 -1.91
C GLU A 195 -14.25 -21.39 -0.51
N GLY A 196 -14.55 -20.09 -0.43
CA GLY A 196 -14.59 -19.32 0.82
C GLY A 196 -13.27 -18.61 1.19
N GLY A 197 -12.30 -18.59 0.27
CA GLY A 197 -10.95 -18.00 0.40
C GLY A 197 -10.91 -16.49 0.69
N SER A 198 -11.25 -16.12 1.92
CA SER A 198 -10.79 -14.92 2.63
C SER A 198 -10.15 -15.26 3.98
N ALA A 199 -10.13 -16.55 4.37
CA ALA A 199 -9.82 -16.95 5.73
C ALA A 199 -8.33 -17.18 6.03
N ALA A 200 -7.44 -17.30 5.03
CA ALA A 200 -6.00 -17.41 5.28
C ALA A 200 -5.19 -17.15 3.99
N VAL A 201 -5.31 -15.97 3.39
CA VAL A 201 -4.22 -15.52 2.50
C VAL A 201 -2.99 -15.46 3.40
N TRP A 202 -1.99 -16.31 3.15
CA TRP A 202 -0.71 -16.13 3.82
C TRP A 202 -0.26 -14.69 3.55
N ALA A 203 -0.16 -13.91 4.62
CA ALA A 203 0.38 -12.58 4.60
C ALA A 203 1.58 -12.60 5.54
N PRO A 204 2.70 -11.94 5.22
CA PRO A 204 3.93 -11.99 6.01
C PRO A 204 3.79 -11.60 7.50
N VAL A 205 2.63 -11.14 7.97
CA VAL A 205 2.44 -10.45 9.25
C VAL A 205 1.41 -11.10 10.18
N LEU A 206 0.84 -12.27 9.85
CA LEU A 206 -0.38 -12.76 10.51
C LEU A 206 -0.22 -14.08 11.28
N LYS A 207 0.71 -14.15 12.23
CA LYS A 207 0.55 -14.99 13.43
C LYS A 207 0.86 -14.23 14.71
N GLY A 208 -0.17 -14.06 15.56
CA GLY A 208 -0.02 -13.62 16.95
C GLY A 208 0.00 -12.11 17.20
N THR A 209 0.23 -11.28 16.18
CA THR A 209 0.03 -9.82 16.22
C THR A 209 -1.20 -9.45 15.40
N ALA A 210 -2.36 -9.98 15.78
CA ALA A 210 -3.64 -9.60 15.19
C ALA A 210 -3.99 -8.17 15.65
N GLY A 211 -3.55 -7.18 14.89
CA GLY A 211 -3.88 -5.78 15.15
C GLY A 211 -2.89 -4.81 14.51
N ALA A 212 -2.92 -4.73 13.18
CA ALA A 212 -2.27 -3.70 12.35
C ALA A 212 -0.74 -3.59 12.44
N LEU A 213 -0.07 -3.75 11.30
CA LEU A 213 1.09 -2.89 11.05
C LEU A 213 0.62 -1.47 11.26
N GLY A 214 1.15 -0.77 12.26
CA GLY A 214 0.76 0.62 12.54
C GLY A 214 0.81 1.43 11.25
N ASP A 215 -0.07 2.44 11.13
CA ASP A 215 -0.27 3.20 9.88
C ASP A 215 1.05 3.65 9.21
N GLY A 216 2.06 3.97 10.01
CA GLY A 216 3.41 4.30 9.54
C GLY A 216 4.08 3.16 8.76
N ILE A 217 4.05 1.94 9.30
CA ILE A 217 4.64 0.76 8.64
C ILE A 217 3.83 0.38 7.41
N SER A 218 2.50 0.43 7.46
CA SER A 218 1.67 0.15 6.28
C SER A 218 1.90 1.15 5.13
N LYS A 219 2.23 2.41 5.46
CA LYS A 219 2.64 3.42 4.47
C LYS A 219 4.06 3.20 3.95
N GLN A 220 4.98 2.77 4.82
CA GLN A 220 6.37 2.51 4.44
C GLN A 220 6.53 1.23 3.62
N CYS A 221 5.78 0.20 3.99
CA CYS A 221 5.79 -1.15 3.41
C CYS A 221 4.36 -1.53 3.04
N PRO A 222 3.85 -1.06 1.88
CA PRO A 222 2.49 -1.39 1.45
C PRO A 222 2.26 -2.89 1.40
N ILE A 223 1.18 -3.36 2.03
CA ILE A 223 0.87 -4.80 2.12
C ILE A 223 0.48 -5.37 0.73
N MET A 224 -0.15 -4.54 -0.09
CA MET A 224 -0.62 -4.90 -1.43
C MET A 224 0.21 -4.16 -2.48
N PRO A 225 0.63 -4.84 -3.56
CA PRO A 225 1.27 -4.17 -4.68
C PRO A 225 0.28 -3.30 -5.44
N GLU A 226 0.80 -2.24 -6.05
CA GLU A 226 0.07 -1.49 -7.06
C GLU A 226 -0.22 -2.38 -8.28
N HIS A 227 -1.24 -2.05 -9.06
CA HIS A 227 -1.60 -2.72 -10.32
C HIS A 227 -1.96 -4.22 -10.22
N LEU A 228 -2.22 -4.75 -9.03
CA LEU A 228 -2.65 -6.14 -8.88
C LEU A 228 -3.93 -6.47 -9.69
N LYS A 229 -4.83 -5.49 -9.82
CA LYS A 229 -6.14 -5.62 -10.48
C LYS A 229 -6.37 -4.63 -11.65
N ASP A 230 -5.29 -3.99 -12.12
CA ASP A 230 -5.35 -2.97 -13.19
C ASP A 230 -4.66 -3.43 -14.48
#